data_AF-A0A162ZUG2-F1
#
_entry.id   AF-A0A162ZUG2-F1
#
_cell.length_a   1.000
_cell.length_b   1.000
_cell.length_c   1.000
_cell.angle_alpha   90.00
_cell.angle_beta   90.00
_cell.angle_gamma   90.00
#
_symmetry.space_group_name_H-M   'P 1'
#
loop_
_entity.id
_entity.type
_entity.pdbx_description
1 polymer ?
#
loop_
_entity_poly.entity_id
_entity_poly.type
_entity_poly.pdbx_seq_one_letter_code
_entity_poly.pdbx_strand_id
1 'polypeptide(L)'
;MSALNTIFAAHGVIQAAIALQLLLLPHATTFIIPHELDLTQVLLLRFYGAGVACIAIISLLCRDMPNMLPCKRGAAAGFLFYHMIMTLVVFQSRNDGPLPVETSWGISAFHGIQAFILYAWYTATAGQVKAFLKQGNEANKQKHH
;
A
#
# COMPACT_ATOMS: atom_id res chain seq x y z
N MET A 1 -1.79 24.67 4.43
CA MET A 1 -1.56 23.50 3.55
C MET A 1 -1.92 23.91 2.13
N SER A 2 -1.14 23.49 1.13
CA SER A 2 -1.50 23.69 -0.28
C SER A 2 -2.76 22.87 -0.60
N ALA A 3 -3.61 23.38 -1.50
CA ALA A 3 -4.80 22.66 -1.97
C ALA A 3 -4.45 21.24 -2.48
N LEU A 4 -3.27 21.09 -3.09
CA LEU A 4 -2.77 19.80 -3.57
C LEU A 4 -2.53 18.81 -2.43
N ASN A 5 -1.95 19.23 -1.30
CA ASN A 5 -1.73 18.35 -0.14
C ASN A 5 -3.07 17.89 0.44
N THR A 6 -4.06 18.78 0.50
CA THR A 6 -5.42 18.44 0.95
C THR A 6 -6.07 17.41 0.03
N ILE A 7 -5.97 17.59 -1.29
CA ILE A 7 -6.50 16.62 -2.27
C ILE A 7 -5.79 15.28 -2.14
N PHE A 8 -4.46 15.27 -1.99
CA PHE A 8 -3.68 14.04 -1.85
C PHE A 8 -4.03 13.29 -0.56
N ALA A 9 -4.22 14.01 0.54
CA ALA A 9 -4.66 13.45 1.82
C ALA A 9 -6.09 12.88 1.71
N ALA A 10 -7.03 13.63 1.12
CA ALA A 10 -8.40 13.19 0.93
C ALA A 10 -8.47 11.93 0.06
N HIS A 11 -7.70 11.89 -1.04
CA HIS A 11 -7.57 10.71 -1.88
C HIS A 11 -7.09 9.51 -1.06
N GLY A 12 -6.00 9.68 -0.28
CA GLY A 12 -5.48 8.62 0.58
C GLY A 12 -6.50 8.08 1.58
N VAL A 13 -7.26 8.95 2.25
CA VAL A 13 -8.30 8.54 3.22
C VAL A 13 -9.45 7.80 2.55
N ILE A 14 -9.94 8.29 1.41
CA ILE A 14 -11.01 7.62 0.66
C ILE A 14 -10.56 6.24 0.18
N GLN A 15 -9.34 6.14 -0.37
CA GLN A 15 -8.78 4.87 -0.80
C GLN A 15 -8.57 3.91 0.38
N ALA A 16 -8.14 4.40 1.54
CA ALA A 16 -8.01 3.56 2.73
C ALA A 16 -9.36 2.92 3.15
N ALA A 17 -10.45 3.70 3.12
CA ALA A 17 -11.78 3.18 3.41
C ALA A 17 -12.23 2.12 2.38
N ILE A 18 -12.00 2.38 1.09
CA ILE A 18 -12.31 1.41 0.02
C ILE A 18 -11.47 0.14 0.16
N ALA A 19 -10.17 0.27 0.43
CA ALA A 19 -9.28 -0.87 0.65
C ALA A 19 -9.73 -1.74 1.82
N LEU A 20 -10.09 -1.12 2.95
CA LEU A 20 -10.61 -1.84 4.12
C LEU A 20 -11.89 -2.61 3.78
N GLN A 21 -12.82 -1.97 3.08
CA GLN A 21 -14.06 -2.61 2.62
C GLN A 21 -13.75 -3.83 1.73
N LEU A 22 -12.90 -3.66 0.71
CA LEU A 22 -12.57 -4.74 -0.23
C LEU A 22 -11.80 -5.90 0.40
N LEU A 23 -10.94 -5.61 1.39
CA LEU A 23 -10.14 -6.63 2.06
C LEU A 23 -10.96 -7.41 3.09
N LEU A 24 -11.73 -6.71 3.93
CA LEU A 24 -12.42 -7.29 5.08
C LEU A 24 -13.84 -7.75 4.73
N LEU A 25 -14.55 -6.99 3.90
CA LEU A 25 -15.97 -7.17 3.60
C LEU A 25 -16.24 -7.19 2.08
N PRO A 26 -15.58 -8.07 1.30
CA PRO A 26 -15.75 -8.10 -0.15
C PRO A 26 -17.21 -8.35 -0.57
N HIS A 27 -17.98 -9.15 0.18
CA HIS A 27 -19.41 -9.38 -0.10
C HIS A 27 -20.27 -8.13 0.07
N ALA A 28 -19.82 -7.14 0.84
CA ALA A 28 -20.53 -5.89 0.96
C ALA A 28 -20.35 -5.02 -0.30
N THR A 29 -19.82 -5.51 -1.43
CA THR A 29 -19.90 -4.84 -2.74
C THR A 29 -21.13 -5.26 -3.56
N THR A 30 -21.94 -6.20 -3.09
CA THR A 30 -23.13 -6.70 -3.82
C THR A 30 -24.25 -5.67 -3.98
N PHE A 31 -24.20 -4.55 -3.24
CA PHE A 31 -25.07 -3.40 -3.51
C PHE A 31 -24.77 -2.71 -4.85
N ILE A 32 -23.58 -2.95 -5.42
CA ILE A 32 -23.16 -2.46 -6.74
C ILE A 32 -23.16 -3.59 -7.77
N ILE A 33 -22.72 -4.79 -7.36
CA ILE A 33 -22.63 -5.98 -8.21
C ILE A 33 -23.83 -6.89 -7.89
N PRO A 34 -24.86 -6.98 -8.75
CA PRO A 34 -26.17 -7.56 -8.40
C PRO A 34 -26.18 -9.10 -8.37
N HIS A 35 -25.05 -9.76 -8.17
CA HIS A 35 -24.94 -11.22 -8.05
C HIS A 35 -24.04 -11.62 -6.88
N GLU A 36 -24.32 -12.79 -6.31
CA GLU A 36 -23.50 -13.38 -5.24
C GLU A 36 -22.08 -13.64 -5.73
N LEU A 37 -21.09 -13.27 -4.92
CA LEU A 37 -19.69 -13.38 -5.30
C LEU A 37 -19.16 -14.79 -5.09
N ASP A 38 -18.57 -15.38 -6.14
CA ASP A 38 -17.82 -16.63 -6.01
C ASP A 38 -16.42 -16.42 -5.38
N LEU A 39 -15.73 -17.50 -5.04
CA LEU A 39 -14.42 -17.47 -4.39
C LEU A 39 -13.33 -16.81 -5.25
N THR A 40 -13.43 -16.91 -6.57
CA THR A 40 -12.53 -16.25 -7.52
C THR A 40 -12.74 -14.75 -7.46
N GLN A 41 -13.98 -14.30 -7.51
CA GLN A 41 -14.35 -12.89 -7.42
C GLN A 41 -13.95 -12.28 -6.08
N VAL A 42 -14.19 -12.99 -4.98
CA VAL A 42 -13.74 -12.57 -3.64
C VAL A 42 -12.22 -12.41 -3.58
N LEU A 43 -11.46 -13.38 -4.11
CA LEU A 43 -10.00 -13.29 -4.15
C LEU A 43 -9.53 -12.10 -4.98
N LEU A 44 -10.12 -11.88 -6.16
CA LEU A 44 -9.79 -10.75 -7.04
C LEU A 44 -10.12 -9.40 -6.41
N LEU A 45 -11.26 -9.26 -5.72
CA LEU A 45 -11.61 -8.05 -5.00
C LEU A 45 -10.61 -7.76 -3.87
N ARG A 46 -10.14 -8.78 -3.15
CA ARG A 46 -9.09 -8.62 -2.14
C ARG A 46 -7.75 -8.22 -2.74
N PHE A 47 -7.38 -8.76 -3.92
CA PHE A 47 -6.18 -8.31 -4.65
C PHE A 47 -6.30 -6.85 -5.07
N TYR A 48 -7.45 -6.46 -5.60
CA TYR A 48 -7.73 -5.06 -5.93
C TYR A 48 -7.66 -4.18 -4.68
N GLY A 49 -8.26 -4.61 -3.57
CA GLY A 49 -8.19 -3.94 -2.27
C GLY A 49 -6.76 -3.76 -1.76
N ALA A 50 -5.89 -4.74 -1.94
CA ALA A 50 -4.46 -4.62 -1.62
C ALA A 50 -3.78 -3.54 -2.47
N GLY A 51 -4.08 -3.47 -3.77
CA GLY A 51 -3.58 -2.42 -4.66
C GLY A 51 -4.09 -1.03 -4.25
N VAL A 52 -5.36 -0.92 -3.87
CA VAL A 52 -5.94 0.33 -3.35
C VAL A 52 -5.29 0.73 -2.03
N ALA A 53 -4.99 -0.22 -1.14
CA ALA A 53 -4.26 0.05 0.11
C ALA A 53 -2.86 0.60 -0.16
N CYS A 54 -2.16 0.08 -1.17
CA CYS A 54 -0.87 0.59 -1.62
C CYS A 54 -0.97 2.09 -1.96
N ILE A 55 -1.90 2.43 -2.86
CA ILE A 55 -2.11 3.81 -3.31
C ILE A 55 -2.48 4.71 -2.12
N ALA A 56 -3.34 4.24 -1.22
CA ALA A 56 -3.70 4.97 -0.01
C ALA A 56 -2.49 5.32 0.85
N ILE A 57 -1.63 4.34 1.13
CA ILE A 57 -0.40 4.52 1.92
C ILE A 57 0.55 5.49 1.22
N ILE A 58 0.78 5.32 -0.08
CA ILE A 58 1.66 6.21 -0.85
C ILE A 58 1.13 7.64 -0.83
N SER A 59 -0.18 7.83 -1.04
CA SER A 59 -0.81 9.15 -0.98
C SER A 59 -0.65 9.80 0.39
N LEU A 60 -0.91 9.07 1.47
CA LEU A 60 -0.80 9.62 2.83
C LEU A 60 0.65 9.94 3.21
N LEU A 61 1.60 9.11 2.80
CA LEU A 61 3.02 9.35 3.10
C LEU A 61 3.58 10.49 2.26
N CYS A 62 3.30 10.52 0.95
CA CYS A 62 3.85 11.52 0.02
C CYS A 62 3.17 12.89 0.03
N ARG A 63 2.03 13.07 0.71
CA ARG A 63 1.22 14.31 0.65
C ARG A 63 1.99 15.60 0.97
N ASP A 64 2.94 15.55 1.90
CA ASP A 64 3.66 16.73 2.39
C ASP A 64 5.09 16.81 1.84
N MET A 65 5.42 15.97 0.84
CA MET A 65 6.80 15.75 0.43
C MET A 65 7.07 16.35 -0.94
N PRO A 66 7.65 17.57 -1.03
CA PRO A 66 8.08 18.16 -2.31
C PRO A 66 9.36 17.49 -2.87
N ASN A 67 9.89 16.46 -2.20
CA ASN A 67 11.18 15.85 -2.51
C ASN A 67 11.02 14.39 -2.94
N MET A 68 11.69 14.05 -4.04
CA MET A 68 11.72 12.71 -4.61
C MET A 68 12.18 11.65 -3.60
N LEU A 69 13.13 11.97 -2.71
CA LEU A 69 13.72 10.98 -1.80
C LEU A 69 12.78 10.49 -0.70
N PRO A 70 12.14 11.36 0.10
CA PRO A 70 11.11 10.93 1.03
C PRO A 70 9.97 10.20 0.32
N CYS A 71 9.52 10.65 -0.86
CA CYS A 71 8.45 9.97 -1.57
C CYS A 71 8.86 8.59 -2.13
N LYS A 72 10.12 8.37 -2.52
CA LYS A 72 10.64 7.02 -2.82
C LYS A 72 10.53 6.08 -1.63
N ARG A 73 10.79 6.57 -0.41
CA ARG A 73 10.59 5.78 0.83
C ARG A 73 9.10 5.50 1.09
N GLY A 74 8.23 6.50 0.87
CA GLY A 74 6.78 6.33 0.97
C GLY A 74 6.25 5.28 -0.03
N ALA A 75 6.73 5.32 -1.27
CA ALA A 75 6.44 4.31 -2.28
C ALA A 75 6.89 2.90 -1.86
N ALA A 76 8.13 2.76 -1.37
CA ALA A 76 8.62 1.49 -0.86
C ALA A 76 7.74 0.93 0.27
N ALA A 77 7.27 1.79 1.18
CA ALA A 77 6.34 1.40 2.23
C ALA A 77 4.99 0.93 1.66
N GLY A 78 4.39 1.67 0.74
CA GLY A 78 3.12 1.27 0.12
C GLY A 78 3.22 -0.09 -0.59
N PHE A 79 4.25 -0.29 -1.42
CA PHE A 79 4.47 -1.57 -2.09
C PHE A 79 4.79 -2.69 -1.10
N LEU A 80 5.52 -2.42 -0.01
CA LEU A 80 5.76 -3.41 1.04
C LEU A 80 4.43 -3.92 1.62
N PHE A 81 3.52 -3.03 1.98
CA PHE A 81 2.18 -3.40 2.47
C PHE A 81 1.37 -4.16 1.41
N TYR A 82 1.41 -3.74 0.15
CA TYR A 82 0.78 -4.48 -0.95
C TYR A 82 1.23 -5.93 -0.99
N HIS A 83 2.54 -6.17 -1.07
CA HIS A 83 3.08 -7.52 -1.18
C HIS A 83 2.84 -8.35 0.10
N MET A 84 2.84 -7.72 1.28
CA MET A 84 2.44 -8.40 2.53
C MET A 84 0.97 -8.81 2.53
N ILE A 85 0.05 -7.92 2.14
CA ILE A 85 -1.38 -8.20 2.09
C ILE A 85 -1.66 -9.30 1.06
N MET A 86 -1.04 -9.21 -0.13
CA MET A 86 -1.14 -10.25 -1.16
C MET A 86 -0.69 -11.61 -0.63
N THR A 87 0.46 -11.67 0.05
CA THR A 87 0.97 -12.88 0.69
C THR A 87 -0.04 -13.46 1.66
N LEU A 88 -0.61 -12.62 2.53
CA LEU A 88 -1.56 -13.05 3.55
C LEU A 88 -2.88 -13.55 2.93
N VAL A 89 -3.45 -12.80 1.98
CA VAL A 89 -4.72 -13.14 1.34
C VAL A 89 -4.63 -14.48 0.61
N VAL A 90 -3.56 -14.69 -0.17
CA VAL A 90 -3.35 -15.95 -0.91
C VAL A 90 -3.09 -17.10 0.06
N PHE A 91 -2.28 -16.87 1.09
CA PHE A 91 -1.99 -17.88 2.10
C PHE A 91 -3.26 -18.31 2.86
N GLN A 92 -4.13 -17.36 3.21
CA GLN A 92 -5.41 -17.63 3.87
C GLN A 92 -6.37 -18.41 2.97
N SER A 93 -6.38 -18.13 1.66
CA SER A 93 -7.23 -18.85 0.70
C SER A 93 -6.66 -20.19 0.24
N ARG A 94 -5.53 -20.65 0.76
CA ARG A 94 -4.80 -21.79 0.16
C ARG A 94 -5.57 -23.12 0.14
N ASN A 95 -6.45 -23.35 1.12
CA ASN A 95 -7.19 -24.62 1.25
C ASN A 95 -8.62 -24.53 0.70
N ASP A 96 -9.25 -23.37 0.87
CA ASP A 96 -10.67 -23.16 0.59
C ASP A 96 -10.89 -22.11 -0.52
N GLY A 97 -9.83 -21.78 -1.26
CA GLY A 97 -9.84 -20.76 -2.30
C GLY A 97 -9.95 -21.34 -3.71
N PRO A 98 -10.02 -20.45 -4.70
CA PRO A 98 -10.19 -20.83 -6.11
C PRO A 98 -8.91 -21.38 -6.76
N LEU A 99 -7.76 -21.25 -6.09
CA LEU A 99 -6.46 -21.66 -6.60
C LEU A 99 -6.03 -23.01 -6.01
N PRO A 100 -5.34 -23.87 -6.79
CA PRO A 100 -4.69 -25.06 -6.23
C PRO A 100 -3.76 -24.70 -5.06
N VAL A 101 -3.65 -25.60 -4.08
CA VAL A 101 -2.81 -25.41 -2.88
C VAL A 101 -1.37 -25.05 -3.25
N GLU A 102 -0.79 -25.77 -4.22
CA GLU A 102 0.59 -25.53 -4.69
C GLU A 102 0.75 -24.15 -5.32
N THR A 103 -0.21 -23.73 -6.15
CA THR A 103 -0.24 -22.39 -6.76
C THR A 103 -0.36 -21.31 -5.69
N SER A 104 -1.20 -21.53 -4.68
CA SER A 104 -1.37 -20.59 -3.56
C SER A 104 -0.06 -20.43 -2.77
N TRP A 105 0.65 -21.52 -2.48
CA TRP A 105 1.97 -21.46 -1.85
C TRP A 105 2.99 -20.73 -2.72
N GLY A 106 3.05 -21.04 -4.02
CA GLY A 106 3.97 -20.41 -4.96
C GLY A 106 3.77 -18.90 -5.06
N ILE A 107 2.52 -18.44 -5.21
CA ILE A 107 2.18 -17.01 -5.27
C ILE A 107 2.43 -16.33 -3.92
N SER A 108 2.09 -16.99 -2.79
CA SER A 108 2.38 -16.45 -1.45
C SER A 108 3.89 -16.25 -1.25
N ALA A 109 4.71 -17.23 -1.61
CA ALA A 109 6.16 -17.13 -1.51
C ALA A 109 6.73 -16.03 -2.43
N PHE A 110 6.22 -15.93 -3.66
CA PHE A 110 6.63 -14.90 -4.61
C PHE A 110 6.38 -13.50 -4.06
N HIS A 111 5.16 -13.20 -3.60
CA HIS A 111 4.86 -11.90 -3.00
C HIS A 111 5.62 -11.69 -1.68
N GLY A 112 5.82 -12.74 -0.87
CA GLY A 112 6.60 -12.66 0.36
C GLY A 112 8.05 -12.24 0.12
N ILE A 113 8.71 -12.84 -0.87
CA ILE A 113 10.07 -12.46 -1.28
C ILE A 113 10.12 -11.01 -1.75
N GLN A 114 9.15 -10.57 -2.56
CA GLN A 114 9.06 -9.17 -2.99
C GLN A 114 8.91 -8.22 -1.79
N ALA A 115 8.12 -8.58 -0.78
CA ALA A 115 8.02 -7.81 0.45
C ALA A 115 9.39 -7.65 1.14
N PHE A 116 10.20 -8.70 1.23
CA PHE A 116 11.56 -8.58 1.77
C PHE A 116 12.47 -7.66 0.95
N ILE A 117 12.41 -7.71 -0.39
CA ILE A 117 13.16 -6.81 -1.27
C ILE A 117 12.75 -5.35 -1.02
N LEU A 118 11.45 -5.10 -0.91
CA LEU A 118 10.93 -3.75 -0.66
C LEU A 118 11.22 -3.27 0.76
N TYR A 119 11.28 -4.16 1.74
CA TYR A 119 11.75 -3.84 3.08
C TYR A 119 13.23 -3.43 3.07
N ALA A 120 14.06 -4.11 2.28
CA ALA A 120 15.45 -3.71 2.09
C ALA A 120 15.56 -2.32 1.44
N TRP A 121 14.74 -2.03 0.41
CA TRP A 121 14.67 -0.69 -0.18
C TRP A 121 14.20 0.37 0.84
N TYR A 122 13.12 0.09 1.58
CA TYR A 122 12.64 0.96 2.64
C TYR A 122 13.76 1.22 3.65
N THR A 123 14.49 0.21 4.10
CA THR A 123 15.58 0.36 5.06
C THR A 123 16.75 1.19 4.48
N ALA A 124 17.17 0.92 3.25
CA ALA A 124 18.28 1.60 2.59
C ALA A 124 18.05 3.12 2.44
N THR A 125 16.80 3.55 2.29
CA THR A 125 16.45 4.98 2.15
C THR A 125 16.35 5.73 3.48
N ALA A 126 16.42 5.06 4.63
CA ALA A 126 16.23 5.67 5.96
C ALA A 126 17.26 6.77 6.25
N GLY A 127 18.54 6.46 6.07
CA GLY A 127 19.64 7.40 6.31
C GLY A 127 19.58 8.61 5.38
N GLN A 128 19.24 8.38 4.11
CA GLN A 128 19.15 9.44 3.10
C GLN A 128 18.01 10.43 3.42
N VAL A 129 16.84 9.94 3.83
CA VAL A 129 15.72 10.80 4.26
C VAL A 129 16.08 11.58 5.51
N LYS A 130 16.73 10.95 6.50
CA LYS A 130 17.17 11.66 7.72
C LYS A 130 18.14 12.79 7.42
N ALA A 131 19.13 12.55 6.56
CA ALA A 131 20.09 13.56 6.13
C ALA A 131 19.41 14.71 5.38
N PHE A 132 18.49 14.37 4.47
CA PHE A 132 17.72 15.35 3.70
C PHE A 132 16.88 16.28 4.58
N LEU A 133 16.14 15.71 5.54
CA LEU A 133 15.31 16.50 6.47
C LEU A 133 16.17 17.41 7.37
N LYS A 134 17.34 16.92 7.80
CA LYS A 134 18.29 17.72 8.59
C LYS A 134 18.76 18.95 7.80
N GLN A 135 19.20 18.77 6.55
CA GLN A 135 19.64 19.86 5.67
C GLN A 135 18.54 20.91 5.44
N GLY A 136 17.31 20.45 5.19
CA GLY A 136 16.17 21.36 5.02
C GLY A 136 15.89 22.22 6.26
N ASN A 137 15.99 21.64 7.45
CA ASN A 137 15.81 22.37 8.71
C ASN A 137 16.93 23.38 8.97
N GLU A 138 18.19 23.03 8.67
CA GLU A 138 19.33 23.93 8.80
C GLU A 138 19.22 25.12 7.84
N ALA A 139 18.85 24.87 6.58
CA ALA A 139 18.62 25.92 5.59
C ALA A 139 17.47 26.87 5.98
N ASN A 140 16.41 26.34 6.60
CA ASN A 140 15.30 27.17 7.06
C ASN A 140 15.70 28.07 8.23
N LYS A 141 16.50 27.57 9.19
CA LYS A 141 17.04 28.39 10.29
C LYS A 141 17.86 29.57 9.77
N GLN A 142 18.72 29.35 8.78
CA GLN A 142 19.55 30.41 8.19
C GLN A 142 18.76 31.53 7.50
N LYS A 143 17.53 31.27 7.02
CA LYS A 143 16.67 32.29 6.39
C LYS A 143 15.95 33.20 7.38
N HIS A 144 15.90 32.81 8.65
CA HIS A 144 15.17 33.50 9.71
C HIS A 144 16.09 34.13 10.78
N HIS A 145 17.39 34.18 10.50
CA HIS A 145 18.40 34.95 11.23
C HIS A 145 18.96 36.04 10.32
#